data_AF-A0A6I3V1D5-F1
#
_entry.id   AF-A0A6I3V1D5-F1
#
_cell.length_a   1.000
_cell.length_b   1.000
_cell.length_c   1.000
_cell.angle_alpha   90.00
_cell.angle_beta   90.00
_cell.angle_gamma   90.00
#
_symmetry.space_group_name_H-M   'P 1'
#
loop_
_entity.id
_entity.type
_entity.pdbx_description
1 polymer ?
#
loop_
_entity_poly.entity_id
_entity_poly.type
_entity_poly.pdbx_seq_one_letter_code
_entity_poly.pdbx_strand_id
1 'polypeptide(L)' 'GLKAARVRGKKGGRPSKGKLSIDLALKMYDSKEYSIRQILDASKLSKTTFYRYLNKRNA' A
#
# COMPACT_ATOMS: atom_id res chain seq x y z
N GLY A 1 -1.02 30.02 -9.27
CA GLY A 1 -1.79 28.90 -9.87
C GLY A 1 -1.17 27.54 -9.57
N LEU A 2 -1.91 26.44 -9.81
CA LEU A 2 -1.50 25.06 -9.49
C LEU A 2 -0.13 24.65 -10.04
N LYS A 3 0.25 25.12 -11.24
CA LYS A 3 1.58 24.86 -11.83
C LYS A 3 2.71 25.38 -10.93
N ALA A 4 2.61 26.61 -10.42
CA ALA A 4 3.60 27.19 -9.51
C ALA A 4 3.67 26.43 -8.17
N ALA A 5 2.55 25.89 -7.68
CA ALA A 5 2.54 25.06 -6.47
C ALA A 5 3.27 23.71 -6.67
N ARG A 6 3.08 23.07 -7.83
CA ARG A 6 3.80 21.83 -8.17
C ARG A 6 5.30 22.03 -8.32
N VAL A 7 5.74 23.14 -8.93
CA VAL A 7 7.17 23.51 -9.03
C VAL A 7 7.80 23.71 -7.65
N ARG A 8 7.04 24.23 -6.68
CA ARG A 8 7.45 24.30 -5.26
C ARG A 8 7.42 22.95 -4.52
N GLY A 9 7.29 21.83 -5.23
CA GLY A 9 7.29 20.48 -4.66
C GLY A 9 5.98 20.06 -4.00
N LYS A 10 4.91 20.85 -4.07
CA LYS A 10 3.59 20.43 -3.54
C LYS A 10 2.99 19.40 -4.47
N LYS A 11 3.07 18.12 -4.07
CA LYS A 11 2.35 17.01 -4.70
C LYS A 11 0.88 17.08 -4.26
N GLY A 12 -0.01 17.46 -5.16
CA GLY A 12 -1.45 17.37 -4.94
C GLY A 12 -1.95 15.91 -5.05
N GLY A 13 -3.13 15.63 -4.50
CA GLY A 13 -3.77 14.31 -4.53
C GLY A 13 -3.99 13.72 -3.13
N ARG A 14 -4.69 12.58 -3.06
CA ARG A 14 -4.92 11.86 -1.80
C ARG A 14 -3.59 11.30 -1.27
N PRO A 15 -3.21 11.55 0.00
CA PRO A 15 -2.02 10.95 0.56
C PRO A 15 -2.11 9.42 0.49
N SER A 16 -0.98 8.80 0.15
CA SER A 16 -0.86 7.34 0.12
C SER A 16 -1.18 6.76 1.50
N LYS A 17 -1.75 5.55 1.53
CA LYS A 17 -1.76 4.75 2.76
C LYS A 17 -0.33 4.60 3.29
N GLY A 18 -0.20 4.57 4.63
CA GLY A 18 1.09 4.45 5.30
C GLY A 18 1.84 3.19 4.88
N LYS A 19 3.17 3.29 4.74
CA LYS A 19 4.02 2.18 4.27
C LYS A 19 4.05 1.00 5.24
N LEU A 20 3.88 1.26 6.54
CA LEU A 20 3.99 0.24 7.60
C LEU A 20 2.98 -0.89 7.45
N SER A 21 1.72 -0.59 7.12
CA SER A 21 0.68 -1.62 6.95
C SER A 21 0.91 -2.48 5.71
N ILE A 22 1.50 -1.91 4.66
CA ILE A 22 1.83 -2.63 3.43
C ILE A 22 3.01 -3.56 3.66
N ASP A 23 4.05 -3.08 4.35
CA ASP A 23 5.24 -3.88 4.67
C ASP A 23 4.88 -5.10 5.55
N LEU A 24 4.03 -4.89 6.56
CA LEU A 24 3.50 -5.98 7.38
C LEU A 24 2.75 -7.02 6.54
N ALA A 25 1.85 -6.57 5.66
CA ALA A 25 1.07 -7.47 4.81
C ALA A 25 1.95 -8.31 3.88
N LEU A 26 3.01 -7.71 3.32
CA LEU A 26 3.96 -8.39 2.45
C LEU A 26 4.79 -9.42 3.21
N LYS A 27 5.26 -9.09 4.41
CA LYS A 27 5.98 -10.04 5.29
C LYS A 27 5.12 -11.24 5.66
N MET A 28 3.86 -11.02 6.04
CA MET A 28 2.92 -12.12 6.36
C MET A 28 2.56 -12.96 5.14
N TYR A 29 2.54 -12.37 3.95
CA TYR A 29 2.33 -13.12 2.71
C TYR A 29 3.55 -13.99 2.37
N ASP A 30 4.75 -13.45 2.56
CA ASP A 30 6.00 -14.14 2.26
C ASP A 30 6.24 -15.33 3.21
N SER A 31 5.75 -15.27 4.46
CA SER A 31 5.82 -16.42 5.38
C SER A 31 4.93 -17.59 4.96
N LYS A 32 3.91 -17.36 4.12
CA LYS A 32 2.93 -18.37 3.65
C LYS A 32 2.17 -19.13 4.76
N GLU A 33 2.28 -18.68 6.00
CA GLU A 33 1.64 -19.28 7.18
C GLU A 33 0.21 -18.78 7.41
N TYR A 34 -0.13 -17.63 6.83
CA TYR A 34 -1.39 -16.95 7.07
C TYR A 34 -2.30 -16.98 5.84
N SER A 35 -3.60 -17.11 6.09
CA SER A 35 -4.61 -16.93 5.05
C SER A 35 -4.72 -15.46 4.64
N ILE A 36 -5.18 -15.22 3.40
CA ILE A 36 -5.40 -13.85 2.89
C ILE A 36 -6.33 -13.05 3.80
N ARG A 37 -7.34 -13.67 4.40
CA ARG A 37 -8.25 -13.00 5.34
C ARG A 37 -7.52 -12.49 6.58
N GLN A 38 -6.73 -13.36 7.22
CA GLN A 38 -5.93 -13.01 8.40
C GLN A 38 -4.93 -11.87 8.11
N ILE A 39 -4.30 -11.90 6.94
CA ILE A 39 -3.35 -10.85 6.52
C ILE A 39 -4.07 -9.50 6.38
N LEU A 40 -5.26 -9.48 5.77
CA LEU A 40 -6.03 -8.26 5.57
C LEU A 40 -6.53 -7.67 6.90
N ASP A 41 -6.98 -8.52 7.82
CA ASP A 41 -7.44 -8.12 9.15
C ASP A 41 -6.28 -7.55 10.00
N ALA A 42 -5.14 -8.25 10.04
CA ALA A 42 -3.94 -7.80 10.77
C ALA A 42 -3.36 -6.50 10.20
N SER A 43 -3.32 -6.37 8.87
CA SER A 43 -2.72 -5.22 8.19
C SER A 43 -3.69 -4.05 8.01
N LYS A 44 -4.97 -4.22 8.34
CA LYS A 44 -6.06 -3.25 8.08
C LYS A 44 -6.07 -2.73 6.63
N LEU A 45 -5.79 -3.63 5.69
CA LEU A 45 -5.79 -3.33 4.27
C LEU A 45 -7.05 -3.85 3.60
N SER A 46 -7.50 -3.16 2.55
CA SER A 46 -8.52 -3.73 1.67
C SER A 46 -7.89 -4.78 0.77
N LYS A 47 -8.67 -5.79 0.38
CA LYS A 47 -8.27 -6.80 -0.61
C LYS A 47 -7.68 -6.15 -1.88
N THR A 48 -8.33 -5.10 -2.36
CA THR A 48 -7.87 -4.30 -3.53
C THR A 48 -6.51 -3.64 -3.32
N THR A 49 -6.21 -3.19 -2.11
CA THR A 49 -4.92 -2.57 -1.80
C THR A 49 -3.82 -3.62 -1.74
N PHE A 50 -4.08 -4.74 -1.09
CA PHE A 50 -3.13 -5.84 -0.98
C PHE A 50 -2.70 -6.37 -2.35
N TYR A 51 -3.65 -6.75 -3.21
CA TYR A 51 -3.32 -7.26 -4.56
C TYR A 51 -2.66 -6.21 -5.46
N ARG A 52 -3.02 -4.93 -5.33
CA ARG A 52 -2.33 -3.87 -6.07
C ARG A 52 -0.84 -3.80 -5.72
N TYR A 53 -0.49 -4.00 -4.44
CA TYR A 53 0.91 -4.00 -4.03
C TYR A 53 1.63 -5.31 -4.43
N LEU A 54 0.95 -6.46 -4.40
CA LEU A 54 1.50 -7.71 -4.93
C LEU A 54 1.81 -7.59 -6.44
N ASN A 55 0.87 -7.07 -7.23
CA ASN A 55 1.09 -6.88 -8.66
C ASN A 55 2.24 -5.91 -8.96
N LYS A 56 2.39 -4.86 -8.15
CA LYS A 56 3.52 -3.92 -8.27
C LYS A 56 4.88 -4.54 -7.92
N ARG A 57 4.91 -5.61 -7.13
CA ARG A 57 6.15 -6.33 -6.78
C ARG A 57 6.56 -7.31 -7.90
N ASN A 58 5.59 -7.87 -8.62
CA ASN A 58 5.79 -8.82 -9.70
C ASN A 58 5.99 -8.16 -11.08
N ALA A 59 5.80 -6.85 -11.18
CA ALA A 59 6.01 -6.04 -12.38
C ALA A 59 7.39 -5.37 -12.32
#